data_AF-A0A0T1T1V5-F1
#
_entry.id   AF-A0A0T1T1V5-F1
#
_cell.length_a   1.000
_cell.length_b   1.000
_cell.length_c   1.000
_cell.angle_alpha   90.00
_cell.angle_beta   90.00
_cell.angle_gamma   90.00
#
_symmetry.space_group_name_H-M   'P 1'
#
loop_
_entity.id
_entity.type
_entity.pdbx_description
1 polymer ?
#
loop_
_entity_poly.entity_id
_entity_poly.type
_entity_poly.pdbx_seq_one_letter_code
_entity_poly.pdbx_strand_id
1 'polypeptide(L)'
;MTAPPQARGNRARRAERDEKIFKLKVRGLSERQIAAEVGLSQSRVNAIVEQQAAAHLTPVVGTFVTMRDAELQDLWLKAQAQYAKADDPDTRLKAINVLRGINESRRKLHGADAPEALTVSLERRVDEESVDVVEAVMAGLAAVSLPPDRQQYALEAAGARLRALEGAWSAPEPLPPLTAAPTPYNEGGQLYIDGPDGLRYRVMAVEPQDAPTVEQLALPPGPSARRPPRDDADSVLAAARALLEEDDDEDEDDDQG
;
A
#
# COMPACT_ATOMS: atom_id res chain seq x y z
N MET A 1 -32.34 18.69 -13.90
CA MET A 1 -31.65 18.75 -15.20
C MET A 1 -30.51 17.74 -15.18
N THR A 2 -30.67 16.60 -15.84
CA THR A 2 -29.76 15.44 -15.75
C THR A 2 -28.73 15.52 -16.89
N ALA A 3 -27.44 15.54 -16.56
CA ALA A 3 -26.36 15.64 -17.54
C ALA A 3 -26.23 14.34 -18.39
N PRO A 4 -25.92 14.43 -19.69
CA PRO A 4 -25.89 13.27 -20.57
C PRO A 4 -24.58 12.46 -20.47
N PRO A 5 -24.63 11.12 -20.70
CA PRO A 5 -23.48 10.22 -20.55
C PRO A 5 -22.53 10.27 -21.77
N GLN A 6 -21.60 11.24 -21.81
CA GLN A 6 -20.63 11.39 -22.90
C GLN A 6 -19.31 10.61 -22.75
N ALA A 7 -19.15 9.79 -21.71
CA ALA A 7 -17.84 9.19 -21.37
C ALA A 7 -17.33 8.07 -22.31
N ARG A 8 -18.21 7.41 -23.09
CA ARG A 8 -17.82 6.19 -23.85
C ARG A 8 -17.07 6.49 -25.16
N GLY A 9 -17.47 7.51 -25.91
CA GLY A 9 -16.85 7.82 -27.22
C GLY A 9 -15.38 8.25 -27.12
N ASN A 10 -15.00 8.89 -26.01
CA ASN A 10 -13.62 9.33 -25.78
C ASN A 10 -12.67 8.17 -25.46
N ARG A 11 -13.16 7.04 -24.93
CA ARG A 11 -12.34 5.86 -24.64
C ARG A 11 -12.00 5.08 -25.91
N ALA A 12 -12.99 4.86 -26.79
CA ALA A 12 -12.79 4.15 -28.05
C ALA A 12 -11.76 4.87 -28.95
N ARG A 13 -11.89 6.19 -29.13
CA ARG A 13 -10.92 6.98 -29.91
C ARG A 13 -9.51 6.96 -29.34
N ARG A 14 -9.38 6.89 -28.00
CA ARG A 14 -8.07 6.75 -27.34
C ARG A 14 -7.48 5.37 -27.62
N ALA A 15 -8.27 4.31 -27.51
CA ALA A 15 -7.83 2.95 -27.80
C ALA A 15 -7.35 2.79 -29.24
N GLU A 16 -8.11 3.31 -30.22
CA GLU A 16 -7.73 3.28 -31.64
C GLU A 16 -6.41 4.02 -31.91
N ARG A 17 -6.22 5.18 -31.28
CA ARG A 17 -4.97 5.94 -31.39
C ARG A 17 -3.79 5.19 -30.77
N ASP A 18 -3.99 4.62 -29.59
CA ASP A 18 -2.96 3.91 -28.85
C ASP A 18 -2.56 2.61 -29.60
N GLU A 19 -3.53 1.93 -30.23
CA GLU A 19 -3.29 0.81 -31.14
C GLU A 19 -2.50 1.25 -32.39
N LYS A 20 -2.84 2.40 -32.99
CA LYS A 20 -2.07 2.97 -34.12
C LYS A 20 -0.61 3.21 -33.71
N ILE A 21 -0.38 3.81 -32.55
CA ILE A 21 0.98 4.06 -32.01
C ILE A 21 1.75 2.74 -31.89
N PHE A 22 1.14 1.71 -31.31
CA PHE A 22 1.78 0.40 -31.15
C PHE A 22 2.11 -0.25 -32.50
N LYS A 23 1.18 -0.22 -33.47
CA LYS A 23 1.42 -0.75 -34.83
C LYS A 23 2.58 -0.04 -35.55
N LEU A 24 2.73 1.27 -35.38
CA LEU A 24 3.85 2.01 -35.96
C LEU A 24 5.18 1.61 -35.32
N LYS A 25 5.23 1.38 -34.00
CA LYS A 25 6.42 0.88 -33.32
C LYS A 25 6.81 -0.53 -33.82
N VAL A 26 5.84 -1.43 -33.99
CA VAL A 26 6.07 -2.79 -34.53
C VAL A 26 6.63 -2.74 -35.95
N ARG A 27 6.29 -1.71 -36.74
CA ARG A 27 6.86 -1.47 -38.08
C ARG A 27 8.28 -0.90 -38.07
N GLY A 28 8.87 -0.70 -36.90
CA GLY A 28 10.25 -0.22 -36.74
C GLY A 28 10.41 1.30 -36.75
N LEU A 29 9.33 2.09 -36.66
CA LEU A 29 9.45 3.54 -36.54
C LEU A 29 10.01 3.91 -35.15
N SER A 30 10.88 4.91 -35.11
CA SER A 30 11.36 5.49 -33.86
C SER A 30 10.24 6.24 -33.13
N GLU A 31 10.29 6.30 -31.80
CA GLU A 31 9.28 7.03 -31.00
C GLU A 31 9.18 8.50 -31.39
N ARG A 32 10.29 9.12 -31.81
CA ARG A 32 10.31 10.50 -32.30
C ARG A 32 9.51 10.66 -33.60
N GLN A 33 9.60 9.70 -34.53
CA GLN A 33 8.83 9.70 -35.77
C GLN A 33 7.34 9.48 -35.48
N ILE A 34 7.03 8.55 -34.57
CA ILE A 34 5.64 8.26 -34.16
C ILE A 34 5.03 9.49 -33.45
N ALA A 35 5.79 10.14 -32.57
CA ALA A 35 5.39 11.37 -31.90
C ALA A 35 5.03 12.48 -32.89
N ALA A 36 5.88 12.67 -33.92
CA ALA A 36 5.62 13.63 -34.99
C ALA A 36 4.37 13.27 -35.82
N GLU A 37 4.14 11.98 -36.10
CA GLU A 37 2.98 11.54 -36.89
C GLU A 37 1.65 11.65 -36.12
N VAL A 38 1.66 11.35 -34.81
CA VAL A 38 0.44 11.27 -33.99
C VAL A 38 0.19 12.57 -33.20
N GLY A 39 1.12 13.51 -33.23
CA GLY A 39 1.01 14.81 -32.55
C GLY A 39 1.08 14.70 -31.02
N LEU A 40 1.88 13.77 -30.50
CA LEU A 40 2.08 13.55 -29.06
C LEU A 40 3.54 13.78 -28.68
N SER A 41 3.81 13.97 -27.38
CA SER A 41 5.19 13.99 -26.89
C SER A 41 5.82 12.60 -26.97
N GLN A 42 7.14 12.55 -27.16
CA GLN A 42 7.89 11.28 -27.20
C GLN A 42 7.70 10.45 -25.92
N SER A 43 7.77 11.09 -24.75
CA SER A 43 7.54 10.42 -23.46
C SER A 43 6.15 9.78 -23.40
N ARG A 44 5.11 10.46 -23.91
CA ARG A 44 3.75 9.89 -23.94
C ARG A 44 3.64 8.72 -24.89
N VAL A 45 4.31 8.77 -26.05
CA VAL A 45 4.39 7.65 -26.99
C VAL A 45 5.07 6.45 -26.34
N ASN A 46 6.20 6.66 -25.64
CA ASN A 46 6.90 5.58 -24.94
C ASN A 46 5.99 4.89 -23.91
N ALA A 47 5.33 5.67 -23.04
CA ALA A 47 4.41 5.12 -22.04
C ALA A 47 3.25 4.33 -22.66
N ILE A 48 2.70 4.79 -23.80
CA ILE A 48 1.65 4.06 -24.53
C ILE A 48 2.19 2.75 -25.11
N VAL A 49 3.39 2.77 -25.69
CA VAL A 49 4.06 1.59 -26.25
C VAL A 49 4.33 0.57 -25.16
N GLU A 50 4.88 0.97 -24.01
CA GLU A 50 5.12 0.10 -22.86
C GLU A 50 3.82 -0.53 -22.34
N GLN A 51 2.76 0.28 -22.18
CA GLN A 51 1.46 -0.21 -21.72
C GLN A 51 0.85 -1.23 -22.69
N GLN A 52 0.90 -0.97 -24.00
CA GLN A 52 0.39 -1.89 -25.02
C GLN A 52 1.26 -3.14 -25.12
N ALA A 53 2.58 -3.00 -25.04
CA ALA A 53 3.51 -4.13 -25.02
C ALA A 53 3.22 -5.04 -23.83
N ALA A 54 3.05 -4.48 -22.62
CA ALA A 54 2.66 -5.24 -21.44
C ALA A 54 1.30 -5.94 -21.66
N ALA A 55 0.28 -5.22 -22.12
CA ALA A 55 -1.05 -5.80 -22.36
C ALA A 55 -1.03 -6.99 -23.34
N HIS A 56 -0.18 -6.94 -24.37
CA HIS A 56 -0.03 -8.03 -25.34
C HIS A 56 0.90 -9.16 -24.87
N LEU A 57 1.99 -8.83 -24.18
CA LEU A 57 3.00 -9.80 -23.77
C LEU A 57 2.61 -10.54 -22.50
N THR A 58 1.97 -9.88 -21.52
CA THR A 58 1.61 -10.49 -20.23
C THR A 58 0.82 -11.80 -20.37
N PRO A 59 -0.22 -11.91 -21.22
CA PRO A 59 -0.93 -13.18 -21.41
C PRO A 59 -0.07 -14.28 -22.05
N VAL A 60 0.79 -13.90 -23.00
CA VAL A 60 1.69 -14.83 -23.70
C VAL A 60 2.77 -15.34 -22.76
N VAL A 61 3.40 -14.44 -22.01
CA VAL A 61 4.38 -14.77 -20.96
C VAL A 61 3.73 -15.64 -19.89
N GLY A 62 2.54 -15.30 -19.43
CA GLY A 62 1.79 -16.11 -18.47
C GLY A 62 1.57 -17.53 -18.97
N THR A 63 1.11 -17.69 -20.21
CA THR A 63 0.90 -19.01 -20.84
C THR A 63 2.22 -19.79 -20.96
N PHE A 64 3.31 -19.12 -21.36
CA PHE A 64 4.63 -19.73 -21.43
C PHE A 64 5.13 -20.19 -20.07
N VAL A 65 4.99 -19.36 -19.04
CA VAL A 65 5.35 -19.70 -17.66
C VAL A 65 4.55 -20.91 -17.19
N THR A 66 3.23 -20.94 -17.40
CA THR A 66 2.39 -22.09 -17.03
C THR A 66 2.81 -23.37 -17.75
N MET A 67 3.07 -23.32 -19.06
CA MET A 67 3.54 -24.49 -19.81
C MET A 67 4.90 -24.99 -19.31
N ARG A 68 5.83 -24.06 -19.02
CA ARG A 68 7.16 -24.40 -18.49
C ARG A 68 7.08 -24.97 -17.07
N ASP A 69 6.25 -24.41 -16.21
CA ASP A 69 6.09 -24.91 -14.84
C ASP A 69 5.48 -26.32 -14.83
N ALA A 70 4.51 -26.61 -15.71
CA ALA A 70 3.95 -27.95 -15.89
C ALA A 70 5.02 -28.97 -16.35
N GLU A 71 5.88 -28.59 -17.31
CA GLU A 71 7.01 -29.43 -17.75
C GLU A 71 8.02 -29.68 -16.62
N LEU A 72 8.37 -28.64 -15.86
CA LEU A 72 9.27 -28.76 -14.71
C LEU A 72 8.67 -29.64 -13.61
N GLN A 73 7.37 -29.54 -13.37
CA GLN A 73 6.66 -30.38 -12.40
C GLN A 73 6.65 -31.86 -12.82
N ASP A 74 6.40 -32.16 -14.09
CA ASP A 74 6.47 -33.53 -14.62
C ASP A 74 7.89 -34.12 -14.49
N LEU A 75 8.92 -33.34 -14.83
CA LEU A 75 10.32 -33.76 -14.64
C LEU A 75 10.66 -33.97 -13.16
N TRP A 76 10.11 -33.15 -12.27
CA TRP A 76 10.31 -33.29 -10.83
C TRP A 76 9.72 -34.60 -10.31
N LEU A 77 8.47 -34.92 -10.68
CA LEU A 77 7.83 -36.18 -10.30
C LEU A 77 8.61 -37.40 -10.82
N LYS A 78 9.10 -37.34 -12.06
CA LYS A 78 9.93 -38.42 -12.64
C LYS A 78 11.25 -38.60 -11.89
N ALA A 79 11.95 -37.51 -11.59
CA ALA A 79 13.20 -37.56 -10.84
C ALA A 79 12.99 -38.05 -9.40
N GLN A 80 11.89 -37.64 -8.75
CA GLN A 80 11.52 -38.12 -7.42
C GLN A 80 11.20 -39.61 -7.42
N ALA A 81 10.45 -40.10 -8.41
CA ALA A 81 10.16 -41.52 -8.55
C ALA A 81 11.44 -42.35 -8.77
N GLN A 82 12.41 -41.83 -9.53
CA GLN A 82 13.72 -42.47 -9.70
C GLN A 82 14.52 -42.47 -8.40
N TYR A 83 14.51 -41.38 -7.65
CA TYR A 83 15.15 -41.30 -6.34
C TYR A 83 14.58 -42.35 -5.36
N ALA A 84 13.25 -42.45 -5.28
CA ALA A 84 12.56 -43.37 -4.38
C ALA A 84 12.84 -44.85 -4.72
N LYS A 85 12.97 -45.18 -6.01
CA LYS A 85 13.22 -46.55 -6.49
C LYS A 85 14.70 -46.96 -6.51
N ALA A 86 15.62 -46.02 -6.38
CA ALA A 86 17.05 -46.31 -6.49
C ALA A 86 17.57 -46.92 -5.18
N ASP A 87 18.17 -48.10 -5.26
CA ASP A 87 18.92 -48.70 -4.15
C ASP A 87 20.40 -48.30 -4.16
N ASP A 88 20.90 -47.92 -5.35
CA ASP A 88 22.28 -47.49 -5.56
C ASP A 88 22.51 -46.01 -5.12
N PRO A 89 23.48 -45.73 -4.25
CA PRO A 89 23.78 -44.38 -3.77
C PRO A 89 24.12 -43.38 -4.89
N ASP A 90 24.84 -43.80 -5.93
CA ASP A 90 25.24 -42.91 -7.02
C ASP A 90 24.02 -42.47 -7.85
N THR A 91 23.09 -43.38 -8.06
CA THR A 91 21.81 -43.10 -8.74
C THR A 91 20.94 -42.14 -7.91
N ARG A 92 20.87 -42.33 -6.59
CA ARG A 92 20.20 -41.37 -5.69
C ARG A 92 20.82 -39.98 -5.77
N LEU A 93 22.15 -39.89 -5.73
CA LEU A 93 22.86 -38.61 -5.82
C LEU A 93 22.60 -37.89 -7.15
N LYS A 94 22.55 -38.62 -8.26
CA LYS A 94 22.17 -38.06 -9.58
C LYS A 94 20.74 -37.50 -9.56
N ALA A 95 19.79 -38.24 -8.99
CA ALA A 95 18.41 -37.77 -8.89
C ALA A 95 18.29 -36.49 -8.02
N ILE A 96 19.00 -36.42 -6.89
CA ILE A 96 19.08 -35.20 -6.06
C ILE A 96 19.61 -34.00 -6.87
N ASN A 97 20.68 -34.18 -7.65
CA ASN A 97 21.25 -33.10 -8.46
C ASN A 97 20.27 -32.61 -9.55
N VAL A 98 19.51 -33.52 -10.16
CA VAL A 98 18.45 -33.16 -11.12
C VAL A 98 17.34 -32.36 -10.43
N LEU A 99 16.85 -32.82 -9.27
CA LEU A 99 15.84 -32.11 -8.48
C LEU A 99 16.30 -30.70 -8.09
N ARG A 100 17.57 -30.53 -7.71
CA ARG A 100 18.16 -29.21 -7.44
C ARG A 100 18.14 -28.31 -8.68
N GLY A 101 18.56 -28.83 -9.83
CA GLY A 101 18.55 -28.07 -11.09
C GLY A 101 17.14 -27.67 -11.55
N ILE A 102 16.13 -28.51 -11.30
CA ILE A 102 14.72 -28.18 -11.55
C ILE A 102 14.27 -27.02 -10.65
N ASN A 103 14.59 -27.06 -9.35
CA ASN A 103 14.25 -25.98 -8.42
C ASN A 103 14.92 -24.65 -8.79
N GLU A 104 16.20 -24.67 -9.19
CA GLU A 104 16.89 -23.49 -9.71
C GLU A 104 16.20 -22.94 -10.96
N SER A 105 15.74 -23.82 -11.86
CA SER A 105 15.02 -23.42 -13.07
C SER A 105 13.66 -22.78 -12.74
N ARG A 106 12.92 -23.30 -11.76
CA ARG A 106 11.67 -22.70 -11.27
C ARG A 106 11.91 -21.32 -10.66
N ARG A 107 12.94 -21.17 -9.82
CA ARG A 107 13.30 -19.87 -9.24
C ARG A 107 13.60 -18.83 -10.30
N LYS A 108 14.36 -19.19 -11.34
CA LYS A 108 14.64 -18.32 -12.48
C LYS A 108 13.38 -18.00 -13.29
N LEU A 109 12.51 -18.98 -13.54
CA LEU A 109 11.27 -18.81 -14.29
C LEU A 109 10.33 -17.78 -13.62
N HIS A 110 10.24 -17.80 -12.29
CA HIS A 110 9.41 -16.87 -11.52
C HIS A 110 10.13 -15.57 -11.12
N GLY A 111 11.37 -15.37 -11.57
CA GLY A 111 12.14 -14.18 -11.22
C GLY A 111 12.53 -14.09 -9.74
N ALA A 112 12.44 -15.18 -8.97
CA ALA A 112 12.86 -15.22 -7.57
C ALA A 112 14.38 -14.99 -7.42
N ASP A 113 15.15 -15.26 -8.47
CA ASP A 113 16.60 -14.98 -8.54
C ASP A 113 16.93 -13.61 -9.15
N ALA A 114 15.94 -12.85 -9.63
CA ALA A 114 16.17 -11.53 -10.18
C ALA A 114 16.20 -10.51 -9.03
N PRO A 115 17.36 -9.88 -8.73
CA PRO A 115 17.45 -8.88 -7.66
C PRO A 115 16.49 -7.72 -7.90
N GLU A 116 16.30 -7.33 -9.16
CA GLU A 116 15.36 -6.28 -9.56
C GLU A 116 13.89 -6.66 -9.33
N ALA A 117 13.50 -7.93 -9.47
CA ALA A 117 12.11 -8.34 -9.25
C ALA A 117 11.72 -8.24 -7.78
N LEU A 118 12.64 -8.59 -6.87
CA LEU A 118 12.44 -8.42 -5.44
C LEU A 118 12.40 -6.93 -5.06
N THR A 119 13.31 -6.11 -5.58
CA THR A 119 13.31 -4.67 -5.36
C THR A 119 12.02 -4.01 -5.87
N VAL A 120 11.60 -4.31 -7.10
CA VAL A 120 10.35 -3.78 -7.69
C VAL A 120 9.13 -4.25 -6.92
N SER A 121 9.10 -5.52 -6.48
CA SER A 121 8.00 -6.03 -5.65
C SER A 121 7.95 -5.36 -4.27
N LEU A 122 9.11 -5.10 -3.66
CA LEU A 122 9.19 -4.41 -2.37
C LEU A 122 8.81 -2.94 -2.51
N GLU A 123 9.29 -2.24 -3.54
CA GLU A 123 8.91 -0.86 -3.84
C GLU A 123 7.40 -0.75 -4.09
N ARG A 124 6.82 -1.63 -4.93
CA ARG A 124 5.38 -1.65 -5.16
C ARG A 124 4.58 -1.90 -3.89
N ARG A 125 5.07 -2.81 -3.03
CA ARG A 125 4.44 -3.10 -1.74
C ARG A 125 4.53 -1.90 -0.79
N VAL A 126 5.66 -1.20 -0.77
CA VAL A 126 5.82 0.04 0.00
C VAL A 126 4.86 1.12 -0.51
N ASP A 127 4.67 1.26 -1.82
CA ASP A 127 3.71 2.19 -2.39
C ASP A 127 2.27 1.84 -1.98
N GLU A 128 1.87 0.56 -2.11
CA GLU A 128 0.55 0.07 -1.70
C GLU A 128 0.30 0.27 -0.19
N GLU A 129 1.26 -0.13 0.65
CA GLU A 129 1.18 0.05 2.11
C GLU A 129 1.16 1.54 2.51
N SER A 130 1.86 2.41 1.77
CA SER A 130 1.84 3.85 2.03
C SER A 130 0.45 4.45 1.78
N VAL A 131 -0.26 3.97 0.75
CA VAL A 131 -1.64 4.39 0.46
C VAL A 131 -2.56 3.93 1.60
N ASP A 132 -2.48 2.66 2.00
CA ASP A 132 -3.30 2.10 3.09
C ASP A 132 -3.08 2.85 4.42
N VAL A 133 -1.82 3.18 4.73
CA VAL A 133 -1.47 3.96 5.93
C VAL A 133 -2.06 5.37 5.87
N VAL A 134 -1.98 6.06 4.73
CA VAL A 134 -2.57 7.39 4.56
C VAL A 134 -4.09 7.33 4.72
N GLU A 135 -4.75 6.33 4.11
CA GLU A 135 -6.19 6.13 4.27
C GLU A 135 -6.59 5.85 5.71
N ALA A 136 -5.83 5.02 6.43
CA ALA A 136 -6.07 4.74 7.85
C ALA A 136 -5.90 6.00 8.72
N VAL A 137 -4.88 6.82 8.46
CA VAL A 137 -4.68 8.11 9.16
C VAL A 137 -5.85 9.06 8.89
N MET A 138 -6.28 9.19 7.64
CA MET A 138 -7.43 10.02 7.27
C MET A 138 -8.72 9.54 7.95
N ALA A 139 -8.96 8.23 7.99
CA ALA A 139 -10.09 7.64 8.71
C ALA A 139 -10.03 7.93 10.22
N GLY A 140 -8.86 7.85 10.83
CA GLY A 140 -8.63 8.21 12.23
C GLY A 140 -8.94 9.69 12.51
N LEU A 141 -8.47 10.61 11.65
CA LEU A 141 -8.76 12.04 11.77
C LEU A 141 -10.25 12.35 11.62
N ALA A 142 -10.93 11.65 10.69
CA ALA A 142 -12.38 11.78 10.49
C ALA A 142 -13.17 11.30 11.72
N ALA A 143 -12.75 10.21 12.36
CA ALA A 143 -13.41 9.68 13.56
C ALA A 143 -13.36 10.64 14.75
N VAL A 144 -12.30 11.46 14.87
CA VAL A 144 -12.15 12.46 15.94
C VAL A 144 -12.89 13.78 15.61
N SER A 145 -13.48 13.90 14.42
CA SER A 145 -14.26 15.08 13.99
C SER A 145 -13.48 16.40 14.15
N LEU A 146 -12.18 16.37 13.85
CA LEU A 146 -11.33 17.57 13.93
C LEU A 146 -11.75 18.61 12.89
N PRO A 147 -11.69 19.91 13.20
CA PRO A 147 -11.83 20.98 12.21
C PRO A 147 -10.80 20.85 11.05
N PRO A 148 -11.11 21.35 9.83
CA PRO A 148 -10.24 21.16 8.66
C PRO A 148 -8.80 21.66 8.82
N ASP A 149 -8.61 22.77 9.51
CA ASP A 149 -7.30 23.34 9.86
C ASP A 149 -6.48 22.40 10.76
N ARG A 150 -7.15 21.73 11.71
CA ARG A 150 -6.53 20.75 12.60
C ARG A 150 -6.21 19.44 11.91
N GLN A 151 -7.04 19.00 10.98
CA GLN A 151 -6.76 17.84 10.12
C GLN A 151 -5.52 18.12 9.27
N GLN A 152 -5.47 19.28 8.62
CA GLN A 152 -4.33 19.72 7.82
C GLN A 152 -3.04 19.79 8.65
N TYR A 153 -3.10 20.40 9.84
CA TYR A 153 -1.96 20.46 10.76
C TYR A 153 -1.47 19.07 11.20
N ALA A 154 -2.39 18.15 11.50
CA ALA A 154 -2.04 16.78 11.86
C ALA A 154 -1.31 16.04 10.72
N LEU A 155 -1.77 16.23 9.47
CA LEU A 155 -1.12 15.68 8.28
C LEU A 155 0.26 16.30 8.04
N GLU A 156 0.39 17.62 8.23
CA GLU A 156 1.67 18.32 8.12
C GLU A 156 2.67 17.86 9.18
N ALA A 157 2.22 17.68 10.42
CA ALA A 157 3.04 17.16 11.52
C ALA A 157 3.49 15.71 11.26
N ALA A 158 2.58 14.86 10.78
CA ALA A 158 2.90 13.49 10.38
C ALA A 158 3.92 13.47 9.23
N GLY A 159 3.71 14.28 8.19
CA GLY A 159 4.64 14.39 7.06
C GLY A 159 6.00 14.96 7.44
N ALA A 160 6.05 15.91 8.39
CA ALA A 160 7.31 16.42 8.96
C ALA A 160 8.04 15.35 9.78
N ARG A 161 7.30 14.53 10.53
CA ARG A 161 7.87 13.42 11.30
C ARG A 161 8.47 12.34 10.40
N LEU A 162 7.79 11.98 9.31
CA LEU A 162 8.29 11.00 8.33
C LEU A 162 9.57 11.50 7.64
N ARG A 163 9.63 12.76 7.24
CA ARG A 163 10.84 13.35 6.62
C ARG A 163 12.03 13.43 7.58
N ALA A 164 11.79 13.40 8.89
CA ALA A 164 12.81 13.48 9.93
C ALA A 164 13.35 12.11 10.37
N LEU A 165 13.03 11.00 9.69
CA LEU A 165 13.46 9.64 10.08
C LEU A 165 14.99 9.49 10.27
N GLU A 166 15.81 10.32 9.61
CA GLU A 166 17.27 10.36 9.78
C GLU A 166 17.80 11.71 10.35
N GLY A 167 16.92 12.60 10.81
CA GLY A 167 17.29 13.98 11.15
C GLY A 167 16.56 14.56 12.36
N ALA A 168 16.89 15.82 12.68
CA ALA A 168 16.21 16.55 13.74
C ALA A 168 14.76 16.86 13.32
N TRP A 169 13.80 16.32 14.07
CA TRP A 169 12.39 16.64 13.88
C TRP A 169 12.13 18.08 14.34
N SER A 170 11.52 18.87 13.46
CA SER A 170 10.94 20.17 13.79
C SER A 170 9.43 20.05 13.70
N ALA A 171 8.75 20.28 14.83
CA ALA A 171 7.30 20.36 14.84
C ALA A 171 6.85 21.57 14.00
N PRO A 172 5.79 21.46 13.19
CA PRO A 172 5.16 22.62 12.58
C PRO A 172 4.69 23.61 13.66
N GLU A 173 4.53 24.87 13.27
CA GLU A 173 4.11 25.93 14.19
C GLU A 173 2.77 25.58 14.85
N PRO A 174 2.69 25.56 16.20
CA PRO A 174 1.51 25.08 16.88
C PRO A 174 0.30 25.98 16.59
N LEU A 175 -0.79 25.37 16.14
CA LEU A 175 -2.06 26.07 15.97
C LEU A 175 -2.59 26.58 17.34
N PRO A 176 -3.16 27.81 17.39
CA PRO A 176 -3.70 28.40 18.62
C PRO A 176 -4.77 27.47 19.23
N PRO A 177 -4.88 27.29 20.56
CA PRO A 177 -5.77 26.29 21.15
C PRO A 177 -7.23 26.40 20.67
N LEU A 178 -7.93 25.26 20.53
CA LEU A 178 -9.35 25.21 20.11
C LEU A 178 -10.27 26.04 21.01
N THR A 179 -9.83 26.28 22.25
CA THR A 179 -10.52 27.08 23.27
C THR A 179 -9.83 28.41 23.54
N ALA A 180 -8.89 28.85 22.68
CA ALA A 180 -8.37 30.21 22.76
C ALA A 180 -9.55 31.16 22.60
N ALA A 181 -9.96 31.78 23.71
CA ALA A 181 -10.95 32.84 23.66
C ALA A 181 -10.45 33.85 22.61
N PRO A 182 -11.28 34.23 21.64
CA PRO A 182 -10.87 35.15 20.59
C PRO A 182 -10.26 36.39 21.23
N THR A 183 -9.03 36.67 20.84
CA THR A 183 -8.20 37.66 21.54
C THR A 183 -8.76 39.05 21.23
N PRO A 184 -9.17 39.83 22.25
CA PRO A 184 -9.71 41.16 21.99
C PRO A 184 -8.62 42.05 21.36
N TYR A 185 -8.98 42.83 20.35
CA TYR A 185 -8.10 43.83 19.75
C TYR A 185 -8.76 45.21 19.73
N ASN A 186 -7.92 46.25 19.66
CA ASN A 186 -8.37 47.64 19.72
C ASN A 186 -8.27 48.27 18.33
N GLU A 187 -9.39 48.79 17.83
CA GLU A 187 -9.48 49.49 16.54
C GLU A 187 -10.25 50.78 16.74
N GLY A 188 -9.61 51.93 16.52
CA GLY A 188 -10.25 53.24 16.71
C GLY A 188 -10.69 53.54 18.15
N GLY A 189 -10.04 52.94 19.16
CA GLY A 189 -10.38 53.15 20.58
C GLY A 189 -11.55 52.27 21.06
N GLN A 190 -12.01 51.33 20.26
CA GLN A 190 -13.04 50.36 20.63
C GLN A 190 -12.47 48.94 20.62
N LEU A 191 -12.92 48.13 21.57
CA LEU A 191 -12.48 46.75 21.72
C LEU A 191 -13.39 45.81 20.90
N TYR A 192 -12.79 44.97 20.07
CA TYR A 192 -13.48 44.00 19.22
C TYR A 192 -12.99 42.59 19.49
N ILE A 193 -13.86 41.63 19.21
CA ILE A 193 -13.58 40.20 19.23
C ILE A 193 -14.11 39.60 17.93
N ASP A 194 -13.26 38.87 17.21
CA ASP A 194 -13.72 38.12 16.03
C ASP A 194 -14.37 36.82 16.51
N GLY A 195 -15.64 36.64 16.17
CA GLY A 195 -16.37 35.42 16.46
C GLY A 195 -16.39 34.45 15.28
N PRO A 196 -17.13 33.33 15.42
CA PRO A 196 -17.27 32.35 14.35
C PRO A 196 -17.84 33.02 13.08
N ASP A 197 -17.47 32.45 11.91
CA ASP A 197 -17.91 32.91 10.58
C ASP A 197 -17.43 34.31 10.15
N GLY A 198 -16.40 34.85 10.82
CA GLY A 198 -15.84 36.17 10.48
C GLY A 198 -16.70 37.34 10.96
N LEU A 199 -17.66 37.09 11.87
CA LEU A 199 -18.47 38.13 12.47
C LEU A 199 -17.65 38.89 13.52
N ARG A 200 -17.63 40.22 13.41
CA ARG A 200 -16.93 41.10 14.35
C ARG A 200 -17.89 41.57 15.45
N TYR A 201 -17.60 41.21 16.70
CA TYR A 201 -18.39 41.61 17.86
C TYR A 201 -17.70 42.78 18.57
N ARG A 202 -18.42 43.87 18.77
CA ARG A 202 -17.96 45.00 19.59
C ARG A 202 -18.20 44.68 21.07
N VAL A 203 -17.17 44.77 21.89
CA VAL A 203 -17.28 44.57 23.34
C VAL A 203 -17.84 45.84 23.97
N MET A 204 -19.12 45.80 24.36
CA MET A 204 -19.85 46.97 24.88
C MET A 204 -19.63 47.20 26.38
N ALA A 205 -19.30 46.15 27.13
CA ALA A 205 -18.90 46.21 28.54
C ALA A 205 -18.17 44.91 28.90
N VAL A 206 -17.05 45.01 29.60
CA VAL A 206 -16.45 43.87 30.31
C VAL A 206 -16.96 43.98 31.74
N GLU A 207 -18.07 43.30 32.05
CA GLU A 207 -18.39 43.08 33.47
C GLU A 207 -17.30 42.16 34.04
N PRO A 208 -16.62 42.54 35.14
CA PRO A 208 -15.76 41.61 35.84
C PRO A 208 -16.66 40.50 36.39
N GLN A 209 -16.76 39.39 35.67
CA GLN A 209 -17.26 38.16 36.26
C GLN A 209 -16.27 37.79 37.36
N ASP A 210 -16.71 37.88 38.61
CA ASP A 210 -16.05 37.22 39.73
C ASP A 210 -15.85 35.76 39.30
N ALA A 211 -14.61 35.42 39.00
CA ALA A 211 -14.26 34.08 38.55
C ALA A 211 -14.72 33.11 39.63
N PRO A 212 -15.59 32.13 39.33
CA PRO A 212 -15.89 31.09 40.30
C PRO A 212 -14.56 30.45 40.65
N THR A 213 -14.23 30.41 41.94
CA THR A 213 -13.11 29.64 42.47
C THR A 213 -13.36 28.20 42.04
N VAL A 214 -12.71 27.78 40.96
CA VAL A 214 -12.72 26.38 40.55
C VAL A 214 -11.89 25.66 41.60
N GLU A 215 -12.56 25.13 42.63
CA GLU A 215 -11.97 24.07 43.42
C GLU A 215 -11.52 23.01 42.41
N GLN A 216 -10.21 22.78 42.33
CA GLN A 216 -9.67 21.64 41.61
C GLN A 216 -10.27 20.39 42.24
N LEU A 217 -11.41 19.94 41.72
CA LEU A 217 -11.88 18.58 41.91
C LEU A 217 -10.79 17.70 41.32
N ALA A 218 -9.99 17.12 42.21
CA ALA A 218 -9.04 16.09 41.87
C ALA A 218 -9.80 15.05 41.02
N LEU A 219 -9.41 14.96 39.74
CA LEU A 219 -9.93 13.92 38.86
C LEU A 219 -9.78 12.59 39.59
N PRO A 220 -10.85 11.79 39.73
CA PRO A 220 -10.73 10.46 40.30
C PRO A 220 -9.66 9.72 39.49
N PRO A 221 -8.77 8.93 40.15
CA PRO A 221 -7.78 8.15 39.42
C PRO A 221 -8.52 7.35 38.34
N GLY A 222 -8.20 7.64 37.08
CA GLY A 222 -8.82 6.96 35.96
C GLY A 222 -8.68 5.45 36.16
N PRO A 223 -9.66 4.65 35.70
CA PRO A 223 -9.57 3.20 35.81
C PRO A 223 -8.27 2.78 35.13
N SER A 224 -7.31 2.32 35.93
CA SER A 224 -6.10 1.67 35.46
C SER A 224 -6.56 0.48 34.64
N ALA A 225 -6.72 0.68 33.33
CA ALA A 225 -7.07 -0.38 32.41
C ALA A 225 -5.99 -1.44 32.59
N ARG A 226 -6.37 -2.57 33.21
CA ARG A 226 -5.51 -3.75 33.28
C ARG A 226 -5.10 -4.03 31.85
N ARG A 227 -3.83 -3.79 31.55
CA ARG A 227 -3.21 -4.23 30.31
C ARG A 227 -3.55 -5.72 30.21
N PRO A 228 -4.17 -6.20 29.12
CA PRO A 228 -4.35 -7.63 28.94
C PRO A 228 -2.96 -8.28 29.09
N PRO A 229 -2.87 -9.44 29.78
CA PRO A 229 -1.62 -10.17 29.85
C PRO A 229 -1.14 -10.35 28.41
N ARG A 230 0.10 -9.94 28.15
CA ARG A 230 0.75 -10.27 26.89
C ARG A 230 0.86 -11.78 26.87
N ASP A 231 0.29 -12.41 25.87
CA ASP A 231 0.55 -13.82 25.59
C ASP A 231 2.08 -13.98 25.51
N ASP A 232 2.61 -14.85 26.36
CA ASP A 232 4.02 -15.17 26.31
C ASP A 232 4.33 -15.87 24.98
N ALA A 233 5.56 -15.69 24.49
CA ALA A 233 5.95 -16.26 23.20
C ALA A 233 5.80 -17.79 23.18
N ASP A 234 5.85 -18.42 24.34
CA ASP A 234 5.70 -19.85 24.52
C ASP A 234 4.25 -20.32 24.32
N SER A 235 3.23 -19.55 24.73
CA SER A 235 1.82 -19.91 24.48
C SER A 235 1.46 -19.81 23.00
N VAL A 236 2.02 -18.82 22.30
CA VAL A 236 1.81 -18.64 20.85
C VAL A 236 2.48 -19.78 20.08
N LEU A 237 3.69 -20.19 20.48
CA LEU A 237 4.39 -21.34 19.87
C LEU A 237 3.70 -22.67 20.18
N ALA A 238 3.13 -22.84 21.37
CA ALA A 238 2.37 -24.04 21.73
C ALA A 238 1.08 -24.15 20.91
N ALA A 239 0.35 -23.03 20.74
CA ALA A 239 -0.86 -23.00 19.92
C ALA A 239 -0.56 -23.30 18.44
N ALA A 240 0.54 -22.78 17.89
CA ALA A 240 0.95 -23.08 16.53
C ALA A 240 1.35 -24.55 16.31
N ARG A 241 1.89 -25.21 17.35
CA ARG A 241 2.29 -26.61 17.28
C ARG A 241 1.09 -27.56 17.33
N ALA A 242 0.11 -27.27 18.19
CA ALA A 242 -1.13 -28.03 18.26
C ALA A 242 -1.89 -28.01 16.92
N LEU A 243 -1.91 -26.87 16.24
CA LEU A 243 -2.57 -26.71 14.95
C LEU A 243 -1.88 -27.47 13.81
N LEU A 244 -0.60 -27.85 13.97
CA LEU A 244 0.14 -28.66 13.00
C LEU A 244 0.06 -30.16 13.28
N GLU A 245 -0.26 -30.56 14.50
CA GLU A 245 -0.40 -31.98 14.88
C GLU A 245 -1.81 -32.53 14.57
N GLU A 246 -2.83 -31.68 14.44
CA GLU A 246 -4.20 -32.12 14.11
C GLU A 246 -4.41 -32.49 12.62
N ASP A 247 -3.49 -32.11 11.72
CA ASP A 247 -3.62 -32.36 10.28
C ASP A 247 -3.01 -33.71 9.80
N ASP A 248 -2.31 -34.46 10.67
CA ASP A 248 -1.53 -35.65 10.27
C ASP A 248 -2.26 -36.99 10.47
N ASP A 249 -3.51 -37.00 10.98
CA ASP A 249 -4.22 -38.22 11.40
C ASP A 249 -5.35 -38.72 10.44
N GLU A 250 -5.55 -38.13 9.25
CA GLU A 250 -6.73 -38.45 8.40
C GLU A 250 -6.56 -39.43 7.21
N ASP A 251 -5.39 -40.05 6.97
CA ASP A 251 -5.15 -40.79 5.70
C ASP A 251 -4.94 -42.33 5.80
N GLU A 252 -5.32 -43.00 6.90
CA GLU A 252 -5.25 -44.47 7.01
C GLU A 252 -6.62 -45.14 7.17
N ASP A 253 -7.46 -45.15 6.13
CA ASP A 253 -8.55 -46.14 6.02
C ASP A 253 -9.17 -46.10 4.61
N ASP A 254 -8.49 -46.63 3.58
CA ASP A 254 -9.16 -46.94 2.30
C ASP A 254 -8.39 -47.96 1.42
N ASP A 255 -7.96 -49.08 2.02
CA ASP A 255 -7.44 -50.20 1.23
C ASP A 255 -7.94 -51.56 1.76
N GLN A 256 -9.24 -51.82 1.55
CA GLN A 256 -9.80 -53.17 1.51
C GLN A 256 -10.75 -53.30 0.30
N GLY A 257 -10.20 -53.75 -0.83
CA GLY A 257 -10.94 -54.16 -2.04
C GLY A 257 -10.19 -55.21 -2.82
#